data_AF-A0A4S9XLA4-F1
#
_entry.id   AF-A0A4S9XLA4-F1
#
_cell.length_a   1.000
_cell.length_b   1.000
_cell.length_c   1.000
_cell.angle_alpha   90.00
_cell.angle_beta   90.00
_cell.angle_gamma   90.00
#
_symmetry.space_group_name_H-M   'P 1'
#
loop_
_entity.id
_entity.type
_entity.pdbx_description
1 polymer ?
#
loop_
_entity_poly.entity_id
_entity_poly.type
_entity_poly.pdbx_seq_one_letter_code
_entity_poly.pdbx_strand_id
1 'polypeptide(L)'
;MAAQENTFPPEIWAEIVECSPQQTLVALSRVCSMLSVEVRKVLLRSVASKETSGDNEKSASIIYRPWAFHDMLVKEDTNWRSTIRFAKLNWLGEYLDKDGKDALIGRAKPVADHLIFKTAMMLSECAHLHDFQVNSRSLTIATAMLNTKPLQITSLSFSLPHRYSWEDLYRIFEIPTLSTLVVKNLLSPDRPAFRFPPPIPDELHLKSAISNIQDLTLDECGPLTSAIVPMFKWPKNLRKLDYSPSRSKCEPYWRGILRRMGDISDAVDLSVHVLSPVKDSLEELKFDLGLDRHWILPFKTGGLFQSFVNLSKLTVLVELIMHSRGLSQSRLDCPFYTGLPHDLQELTLKFTILTSWHPRPAHSDLEANECLLSDPAHRFFDELSDMAMCKEEFFPSLKQLRLTEDGERPFLVKCVHTERSLEDLRSSGIQVVQGDWYRQSKETWV
;
A
#
# COMPACT_ATOMS: atom_id res chain seq x y z
N MET A 1 35.85 47.13 -28.37
CA MET A 1 35.99 45.74 -27.90
C MET A 1 34.75 45.45 -27.06
N ALA A 2 33.84 44.62 -27.56
CA ALA A 2 32.64 44.23 -26.83
C ALA A 2 33.05 43.38 -25.62
N ALA A 3 32.50 43.69 -24.45
CA ALA A 3 32.69 42.92 -23.25
C ALA A 3 32.17 41.49 -23.48
N GLN A 4 33.04 40.48 -23.35
CA GLN A 4 32.60 39.11 -23.17
C GLN A 4 31.84 39.07 -21.84
N GLU A 5 30.52 38.99 -21.91
CA GLU A 5 29.71 38.68 -20.75
C GLU A 5 30.16 37.32 -20.23
N ASN A 6 30.59 37.28 -18.96
CA ASN A 6 30.93 36.06 -18.24
C ASN A 6 29.68 35.20 -18.01
N THR A 7 29.13 34.63 -19.08
CA THR A 7 28.05 33.65 -19.04
C THR A 7 28.66 32.27 -19.22
N PHE A 8 28.38 31.35 -18.27
CA PHE A 8 28.70 29.94 -18.47
C PHE A 8 28.16 29.45 -19.83
N PRO A 9 28.85 28.53 -20.50
CA PRO A 9 28.34 27.85 -21.69
C PRO A 9 26.93 27.26 -21.44
N PRO A 10 26.04 27.26 -22.46
CA PRO A 10 24.70 26.70 -22.35
C PRO A 10 24.66 25.26 -21.80
N GLU A 11 25.67 24.46 -22.10
CA GLU A 11 25.81 23.07 -21.65
C GLU A 11 25.99 22.99 -20.14
N ILE A 12 26.79 23.89 -19.56
CA ILE A 12 27.00 23.97 -18.11
C ILE A 12 25.72 24.45 -17.43
N TRP A 13 25.00 25.39 -18.02
CA TRP A 13 23.69 25.79 -17.51
C TRP A 13 22.67 24.66 -17.54
N ALA A 14 22.67 23.83 -18.58
CA ALA A 14 21.81 22.66 -18.65
C ALA A 14 22.11 21.68 -17.50
N GLU A 15 23.38 21.38 -17.22
CA GLU A 15 23.77 20.54 -16.07
C GLU A 15 23.37 21.17 -14.73
N ILE A 16 23.62 22.47 -14.53
CA ILE A 16 23.22 23.19 -13.30
C ILE A 16 21.72 23.08 -13.09
N VAL A 17 20.93 23.28 -14.15
CA VAL A 17 19.47 23.18 -14.10
C VAL A 17 19.07 21.73 -13.79
N GLU A 18 19.67 20.72 -14.40
CA GLU A 18 19.34 19.31 -14.10
C GLU A 18 19.60 18.90 -12.65
N CYS A 19 20.63 19.46 -12.01
CA CYS A 19 20.97 19.16 -10.62
C CYS A 19 20.29 20.09 -9.60
N SER A 20 19.51 21.07 -10.05
CA SER A 20 18.91 22.08 -9.16
C SER A 20 17.59 21.60 -8.53
N PRO A 21 17.35 21.90 -7.24
CA PRO A 21 16.06 21.62 -6.61
C PRO A 21 14.97 22.52 -7.21
N GLN A 22 13.71 22.08 -7.15
CA GLN A 22 12.57 22.75 -7.80
C GLN A 22 12.44 24.24 -7.43
N GLN A 23 12.73 24.61 -6.18
CA GLN A 23 12.69 26.00 -5.72
C GLN A 23 13.73 26.88 -6.46
N THR A 24 14.93 26.32 -6.70
CA THR A 24 16.01 26.98 -7.45
C THR A 24 15.65 27.05 -8.93
N LEU A 25 15.06 26.00 -9.49
CA LEU A 25 14.54 26.01 -10.86
C LEU A 25 13.55 27.15 -11.10
N VAL A 26 12.60 27.36 -10.19
CA VAL A 26 11.64 28.48 -10.30
C VAL A 26 12.36 29.84 -10.32
N ALA A 27 13.41 30.03 -9.50
CA ALA A 27 14.21 31.25 -9.52
C ALA A 27 14.98 31.42 -10.85
N LEU A 28 15.68 30.37 -11.30
CA LEU A 28 16.44 30.35 -12.55
C LEU A 28 15.57 30.64 -13.77
N SER A 29 14.32 30.18 -13.77
CA SER A 29 13.38 30.44 -14.87
C SER A 29 13.06 31.92 -15.10
N ARG A 30 13.33 32.78 -14.11
CA ARG A 30 13.04 34.22 -14.16
C ARG A 30 14.26 35.06 -14.55
N VAL A 31 15.44 34.44 -14.66
CA VAL A 31 16.71 35.16 -14.90
C VAL A 31 16.82 35.59 -16.36
N CYS A 32 16.66 34.65 -17.30
CA CYS A 32 16.71 34.94 -18.73
C CYS A 32 15.89 33.91 -19.55
N SER A 33 15.65 34.21 -20.82
CA SER A 33 14.87 33.35 -21.71
C SER A 33 15.50 31.97 -21.93
N MET A 34 16.83 31.89 -22.05
CA MET A 34 17.56 30.63 -22.20
C MET A 34 17.35 29.71 -21.00
N LEU A 35 17.58 30.22 -19.78
CA LEU A 35 17.35 29.46 -18.54
C LEU A 35 15.88 29.11 -18.36
N SER A 36 14.95 30.00 -18.76
CA SER A 36 13.53 29.68 -18.73
C SER A 36 13.17 28.47 -19.59
N VAL A 37 13.83 28.30 -20.75
CA VAL A 37 13.57 27.16 -21.64
C VAL A 37 14.14 25.88 -21.05
N GLU A 38 15.39 25.90 -20.57
CA GLU A 38 16.03 24.72 -19.99
C GLU A 38 15.35 24.27 -18.70
N VAL A 39 15.01 25.21 -17.82
CA VAL A 39 14.22 24.92 -16.60
C VAL A 39 12.89 24.29 -16.96
N ARG A 40 12.18 24.81 -17.99
CA ARG A 40 10.89 24.26 -18.38
C ARG A 40 11.01 22.82 -18.86
N LYS A 41 12.09 22.47 -19.60
CA LYS A 41 12.34 21.08 -20.00
C LYS A 41 12.49 20.18 -18.79
N VAL A 42 13.31 20.56 -17.80
CA VAL A 42 13.53 19.76 -16.59
C VAL A 42 12.25 19.62 -15.77
N LEU A 43 11.51 20.71 -15.57
CA LEU A 43 10.24 20.69 -14.84
C LEU A 43 9.19 19.82 -15.53
N LEU A 44 9.15 19.77 -16.87
CA LEU A 44 8.20 18.94 -17.61
C LEU A 44 8.56 17.46 -17.63
N ARG A 45 9.80 17.04 -17.30
CA ARG A 45 10.17 15.60 -17.32
C ARG A 45 9.28 14.75 -16.41
N SER A 46 8.90 15.31 -15.26
CA SER A 46 8.04 14.67 -14.27
C SER A 46 6.98 15.65 -13.81
N VAL A 47 5.72 15.34 -14.06
CA VAL A 47 4.58 16.19 -13.68
C VAL A 47 3.57 15.42 -12.85
N ALA A 48 3.08 16.04 -11.78
CA ALA A 48 2.08 15.43 -10.90
C ALA A 48 0.97 16.43 -10.57
N SER A 49 -0.28 16.00 -10.61
CA SER A 49 -1.40 16.79 -10.08
C SER A 49 -1.18 17.00 -8.59
N LYS A 50 -1.44 18.22 -8.10
CA LYS A 50 -1.37 18.49 -6.67
C LYS A 50 -2.27 17.51 -5.91
N GLU A 51 -1.68 16.71 -5.01
CA GLU A 51 -2.45 15.91 -4.08
C GLU A 51 -3.10 16.80 -3.03
N THR A 52 -4.37 16.50 -2.71
CA THR A 52 -5.09 17.15 -1.60
C THR A 52 -4.58 16.68 -0.24
N SER A 53 -3.79 15.61 -0.16
CA SER A 53 -3.30 15.03 1.08
C SER A 53 -1.85 14.55 0.95
N GLY A 54 -0.92 15.34 1.48
CA GLY A 54 0.12 14.85 2.39
C GLY A 54 1.35 14.10 1.87
N ASP A 55 1.45 13.65 0.62
CA ASP A 55 2.67 12.96 0.17
C ASP A 55 3.66 13.87 -0.55
N ASN A 56 4.87 13.93 0.01
CA ASN A 56 6.02 14.63 -0.55
C ASN A 56 6.63 13.79 -1.68
N GLU A 57 6.04 13.83 -2.88
CA GLU A 57 6.77 13.45 -4.10
C GLU A 57 7.85 14.50 -4.36
N LYS A 58 9.04 14.31 -3.75
CA LYS A 58 10.14 15.29 -3.72
C LYS A 58 10.77 15.62 -5.09
N SER A 59 10.34 14.99 -6.19
CA SER A 59 10.96 15.12 -7.51
C SER A 59 10.03 15.49 -8.68
N ALA A 60 8.71 15.53 -8.47
CA ALA A 60 7.75 15.85 -9.54
C ALA A 60 7.35 17.33 -9.52
N SER A 61 7.20 17.93 -10.70
CA SER A 61 6.66 19.27 -10.82
C SER A 61 5.15 19.27 -10.60
N ILE A 62 4.72 19.99 -9.57
CA ILE A 62 3.32 20.05 -9.17
C ILE A 62 2.50 20.90 -10.15
N ILE A 63 1.47 20.28 -10.73
CA ILE A 63 0.41 20.93 -11.50
C ILE A 63 -0.59 21.53 -10.51
N TYR A 64 -0.44 22.82 -10.24
CA TYR A 64 -1.36 23.57 -9.39
C TYR A 64 -2.69 23.92 -10.07
N ARG A 65 -2.66 24.11 -11.40
CA ARG A 65 -3.79 24.56 -12.22
C ARG A 65 -3.94 23.66 -13.44
N PRO A 66 -4.77 22.60 -13.38
CA PRO A 66 -4.92 21.66 -14.48
C PRO A 66 -5.31 22.31 -15.81
N TRP A 67 -6.12 23.37 -15.79
CA TRP A 67 -6.54 24.06 -17.02
C TRP A 67 -5.39 24.80 -17.70
N ALA A 68 -4.51 25.44 -16.91
CA ALA A 68 -3.36 26.14 -17.45
C ALA A 68 -2.33 25.15 -18.02
N PHE A 69 -2.21 23.98 -17.38
CA PHE A 69 -1.38 22.89 -17.90
C PHE A 69 -1.95 22.32 -19.20
N HIS A 70 -3.25 22.04 -19.27
CA HIS A 70 -3.90 21.61 -20.51
C HIS A 70 -3.73 22.65 -21.63
N ASP A 71 -3.98 23.94 -21.36
CA ASP A 71 -3.78 25.02 -22.32
C ASP A 71 -2.32 25.07 -22.83
N MET A 72 -1.35 24.80 -21.97
CA MET A 72 0.07 24.70 -22.35
C MET A 72 0.32 23.52 -23.29
N LEU A 73 -0.27 22.35 -23.03
CA LEU A 73 -0.14 21.19 -23.92
C LEU A 73 -0.76 21.46 -25.29
N VAL A 74 -1.91 22.14 -25.34
CA VAL A 74 -2.64 22.46 -26.58
C VAL A 74 -1.90 23.45 -27.46
N LYS A 75 -1.19 24.42 -26.88
CA LYS A 75 -0.50 25.46 -27.65
C LYS A 75 0.69 24.96 -28.46
N GLU A 76 1.18 23.74 -28.19
CA GLU A 76 2.33 23.11 -28.87
C GLU A 76 3.65 23.91 -28.89
N ASP A 77 3.71 25.09 -28.25
CA ASP A 77 4.91 25.94 -28.12
C ASP A 77 6.07 25.26 -27.36
N THR A 78 5.88 24.02 -26.89
CA THR A 78 6.84 23.25 -26.10
C THR A 78 6.87 21.82 -26.63
N ASN A 79 8.06 21.25 -26.82
CA ASN A 79 8.26 19.84 -27.21
C ASN A 79 7.94 18.87 -26.05
N TRP A 80 6.77 19.01 -25.43
CA TRP A 80 6.39 18.23 -24.25
C TRP A 80 6.26 16.73 -24.56
N ARG A 81 5.81 16.37 -25.78
CA ARG A 81 5.66 14.96 -26.23
C ARG A 81 6.95 14.14 -26.16
N SER A 82 8.11 14.78 -26.33
CA SER A 82 9.42 14.14 -26.21
C SER A 82 10.10 14.40 -24.87
N THR A 83 9.54 15.27 -24.03
CA THR A 83 10.14 15.69 -22.75
C THR A 83 9.54 14.97 -21.56
N ILE A 84 8.21 14.81 -21.51
CA ILE A 84 7.51 14.20 -20.37
C ILE A 84 7.82 12.70 -20.34
N ARG A 85 8.29 12.22 -19.19
CA ARG A 85 8.63 10.81 -18.93
C ARG A 85 7.78 10.20 -17.81
N PHE A 86 7.36 11.04 -16.86
CA PHE A 86 6.48 10.67 -15.76
C PHE A 86 5.29 11.62 -15.72
N ALA A 87 4.09 11.05 -15.57
CA ALA A 87 2.88 11.81 -15.37
C ALA A 87 1.99 11.17 -14.30
N LYS A 88 1.54 11.95 -13.33
CA LYS A 88 0.53 11.55 -12.34
C LYS A 88 -0.67 12.49 -12.38
N LEU A 89 -1.84 11.96 -12.72
CA LEU A 89 -3.08 12.72 -12.84
C LEU A 89 -4.09 12.30 -11.77
N ASN A 90 -4.52 13.25 -10.95
CA ASN A 90 -5.52 13.03 -9.92
C ASN A 90 -6.91 13.48 -10.41
N TRP A 91 -7.88 12.57 -10.36
CA TRP A 91 -9.28 12.82 -10.67
C TRP A 91 -10.12 12.54 -9.42
N LEU A 92 -9.64 12.98 -8.25
CA LEU A 92 -10.27 12.73 -6.95
C LEU A 92 -10.97 13.96 -6.36
N GLY A 93 -10.70 15.18 -6.86
CA GLY A 93 -11.20 16.43 -6.31
C GLY A 93 -11.99 17.28 -7.30
N GLU A 94 -12.82 18.17 -6.76
CA GLU A 94 -13.44 19.27 -7.50
C GLU A 94 -12.36 20.31 -7.82
N TYR A 95 -12.21 20.64 -9.10
CA TYR A 95 -11.25 21.63 -9.56
C TYR A 95 -11.97 22.95 -9.80
N LEU A 96 -11.38 24.05 -9.34
CA LEU A 96 -11.83 25.39 -9.69
C LEU A 96 -11.44 25.70 -11.15
N ASP A 97 -12.23 26.48 -11.88
CA ASP A 97 -11.91 26.98 -13.21
C ASP A 97 -11.12 28.30 -13.14
N LYS A 98 -10.94 28.95 -14.30
CA LYS A 98 -10.25 30.25 -14.41
C LYS A 98 -10.95 31.37 -13.63
N ASP A 99 -12.25 31.24 -13.39
CA ASP A 99 -13.10 32.25 -12.74
C ASP A 99 -13.30 31.95 -11.25
N GLY A 100 -12.60 30.95 -10.70
CA GLY A 100 -12.72 30.55 -9.30
C GLY A 100 -14.05 29.87 -8.97
N LYS A 101 -14.83 29.48 -9.99
CA LYS A 101 -16.00 28.63 -9.82
C LYS A 101 -15.54 27.19 -9.86
N ASP A 102 -16.22 26.29 -9.19
CA ASP A 102 -15.97 24.87 -9.43
C ASP A 102 -16.22 24.56 -10.92
N ALA A 103 -15.15 24.19 -11.63
CA ALA A 103 -15.21 23.70 -13.00
C ALA A 103 -16.10 22.45 -13.11
N LEU A 104 -16.39 21.82 -11.96
CA LEU A 104 -17.04 20.54 -11.77
C LEU A 104 -18.36 20.59 -10.96
N ILE A 105 -18.82 21.75 -10.44
CA ILE A 105 -20.16 21.82 -9.83
C ILE A 105 -21.24 21.81 -10.92
N GLY A 106 -22.14 20.83 -10.82
CA GLY A 106 -23.56 21.03 -11.17
C GLY A 106 -24.16 20.14 -12.25
N ARG A 107 -23.38 19.46 -13.11
CA ARG A 107 -23.90 18.44 -14.05
C ARG A 107 -22.83 17.39 -14.34
N ALA A 108 -23.24 16.12 -14.42
CA ALA A 108 -22.39 15.05 -14.93
C ALA A 108 -21.97 15.37 -16.37
N LYS A 109 -20.79 15.97 -16.55
CA LYS A 109 -20.18 16.08 -17.86
C LYS A 109 -19.83 14.66 -18.34
N PRO A 110 -20.01 14.34 -19.63
CA PRO A 110 -19.46 13.12 -20.20
C PRO A 110 -17.95 13.02 -19.88
N VAL A 111 -17.47 11.80 -19.61
CA VAL A 111 -16.04 11.54 -19.31
C VAL A 111 -15.13 12.14 -20.40
N ALA A 112 -15.56 12.03 -21.67
CA ALA A 112 -14.88 12.59 -22.83
C ALA A 112 -14.64 14.10 -22.76
N ASP A 113 -15.51 14.84 -22.06
CA ASP A 113 -15.42 16.29 -21.93
C ASP A 113 -14.62 16.75 -20.71
N HIS A 114 -14.22 15.82 -19.86
CA HIS A 114 -13.52 16.14 -18.63
C HIS A 114 -12.08 16.57 -18.90
N LEU A 115 -11.63 17.62 -18.22
CA LEU A 115 -10.31 18.20 -18.40
C LEU A 115 -9.18 17.19 -18.12
N ILE A 116 -9.30 16.42 -17.04
CA ILE A 116 -8.31 15.39 -16.69
C ILE A 116 -8.27 14.29 -17.74
N PHE A 117 -9.42 13.91 -18.31
CA PHE A 117 -9.46 12.94 -19.39
C PHE A 117 -8.79 13.46 -20.66
N LYS A 118 -9.13 14.68 -21.10
CA LYS A 118 -8.49 15.33 -22.25
C LYS A 118 -6.98 15.45 -22.07
N THR A 119 -6.55 15.84 -20.87
CA THR A 119 -5.12 15.91 -20.51
C THR A 119 -4.48 14.52 -20.57
N ALA A 120 -5.11 13.49 -20.00
CA ALA A 120 -4.61 12.12 -20.03
C ALA A 120 -4.45 11.58 -21.45
N MET A 121 -5.42 11.87 -22.32
CA MET A 121 -5.38 11.55 -23.74
C MET A 121 -4.19 12.20 -24.45
N MET A 122 -3.92 13.48 -24.19
CA MET A 122 -2.74 14.16 -24.74
C MET A 122 -1.44 13.56 -24.21
N LEU A 123 -1.34 13.32 -22.90
CA LEU A 123 -0.13 12.74 -22.31
C LEU A 123 0.15 11.33 -22.85
N SER A 124 -0.87 10.55 -23.22
CA SER A 124 -0.71 9.25 -23.86
C SER A 124 -0.02 9.32 -25.25
N GLU A 125 0.12 10.50 -25.83
CA GLU A 125 0.89 10.72 -27.08
C GLU A 125 2.40 10.89 -26.84
N CYS A 126 2.85 10.92 -25.58
CA CYS A 126 4.26 11.07 -25.26
C CYS A 126 5.05 9.81 -25.66
N ALA A 127 6.10 9.98 -26.46
CA ALA A 127 6.88 8.85 -27.00
C ALA A 127 7.74 8.13 -25.94
N HIS A 128 8.03 8.79 -24.83
CA HIS A 128 8.93 8.30 -23.77
C HIS A 128 8.25 8.27 -22.39
N LEU A 129 6.93 8.14 -22.37
CA LEU A 129 6.19 8.02 -21.11
C LEU A 129 6.47 6.65 -20.50
N HIS A 130 7.27 6.63 -19.44
CA HIS A 130 7.66 5.41 -18.74
C HIS A 130 6.69 5.05 -17.63
N ASP A 131 6.16 6.07 -16.94
CA ASP A 131 5.23 5.86 -15.84
C ASP A 131 4.11 6.89 -15.93
N PHE A 132 2.90 6.38 -16.16
CA PHE A 132 1.67 7.14 -16.27
C PHE A 132 0.67 6.64 -15.26
N GLN A 133 0.51 7.45 -14.21
CA GLN A 133 -0.37 7.16 -13.09
C GLN A 133 -1.66 7.96 -13.19
N VAL A 134 -2.79 7.27 -13.09
CA VAL A 134 -4.12 7.91 -13.11
C VAL A 134 -4.90 7.48 -11.87
N ASN A 135 -5.29 8.45 -11.05
CA ASN A 135 -6.15 8.24 -9.90
C ASN A 135 -7.58 8.65 -10.25
N SER A 136 -8.41 7.70 -10.61
CA SER A 136 -9.82 7.90 -10.95
C SER A 136 -10.70 7.89 -9.69
N ARG A 137 -11.78 8.67 -9.70
CA ARG A 137 -12.80 8.65 -8.63
C ARG A 137 -13.56 7.33 -8.56
N SER A 138 -13.82 6.68 -9.69
CA SER A 138 -14.64 5.46 -9.72
C SER A 138 -14.28 4.50 -10.85
N LEU A 139 -14.71 3.24 -10.70
CA LEU A 139 -14.60 2.22 -11.75
C LEU A 139 -15.28 2.66 -13.05
N THR A 140 -16.50 3.24 -12.98
CA THR A 140 -17.24 3.68 -14.16
C THR A 140 -16.46 4.71 -14.98
N ILE A 141 -15.75 5.62 -14.32
CA ILE A 141 -14.89 6.59 -15.00
C ILE A 141 -13.70 5.86 -15.61
N ALA A 142 -13.03 4.98 -14.85
CA ALA A 142 -11.88 4.22 -15.32
C ALA A 142 -12.22 3.40 -16.57
N THR A 143 -13.32 2.66 -16.58
CA THR A 143 -13.75 1.85 -17.75
C THR A 143 -14.21 2.71 -18.92
N ALA A 144 -14.90 3.83 -18.66
CA ALA A 144 -15.29 4.76 -19.71
C ALA A 144 -14.08 5.36 -20.44
N MET A 145 -12.97 5.62 -19.73
CA MET A 145 -11.73 6.09 -20.34
C MET A 145 -11.18 5.07 -21.35
N LEU A 146 -11.26 3.78 -21.05
CA LEU A 146 -10.74 2.70 -21.90
C LEU A 146 -11.51 2.51 -23.21
N ASN A 147 -12.79 2.88 -23.25
CA ASN A 147 -13.65 2.68 -24.43
C ASN A 147 -13.34 3.65 -25.59
N THR A 148 -12.48 4.64 -25.39
CA THR A 148 -12.24 5.70 -26.39
C THR A 148 -10.98 5.46 -27.22
N LYS A 149 -9.83 5.30 -26.55
CA LYS A 149 -8.53 5.02 -27.15
C LYS A 149 -7.66 4.31 -26.10
N PRO A 150 -6.78 3.38 -26.49
CA PRO A 150 -5.85 2.77 -25.56
C PRO A 150 -4.95 3.85 -24.94
N LEU A 151 -5.12 4.07 -23.63
CA LEU A 151 -4.24 4.90 -22.82
C LEU A 151 -3.08 4.02 -22.34
N GLN A 152 -1.84 4.51 -22.46
CA GLN A 152 -0.64 3.81 -21.97
C GLN A 152 -0.46 3.95 -20.45
N ILE A 153 -1.51 3.63 -19.70
CA ILE A 153 -1.52 3.75 -18.23
C ILE A 153 -0.70 2.59 -17.66
N THR A 154 0.27 2.91 -16.80
CA THR A 154 1.10 1.94 -16.07
C THR A 154 0.61 1.74 -14.65
N SER A 155 0.00 2.76 -14.06
CA SER A 155 -0.58 2.71 -12.72
C SER A 155 -1.98 3.31 -12.68
N LEU A 156 -2.93 2.58 -12.09
CA LEU A 156 -4.32 3.01 -11.98
C LEU A 156 -4.83 2.83 -10.56
N SER A 157 -5.49 3.87 -10.03
CA SER A 157 -6.25 3.79 -8.78
C SER A 157 -7.71 4.17 -9.02
N PHE A 158 -8.64 3.45 -8.39
CA PHE A 158 -10.04 3.86 -8.34
C PHE A 158 -10.79 3.27 -7.15
N SER A 159 -11.93 3.89 -6.84
CA SER A 159 -12.88 3.34 -5.88
C SER A 159 -14.00 2.58 -6.56
N LEU A 160 -14.36 1.43 -6.01
CA LEU A 160 -15.56 0.72 -6.43
C LEU A 160 -16.80 1.36 -5.80
N PRO A 161 -17.88 1.57 -6.59
CA PRO A 161 -19.20 1.87 -6.02
C PRO A 161 -19.73 0.68 -5.22
N HIS A 162 -20.80 0.86 -4.42
CA HIS A 162 -21.43 -0.24 -3.68
C HIS A 162 -21.88 -1.40 -4.59
N ARG A 163 -22.26 -1.10 -5.83
CA ARG A 163 -22.61 -2.09 -6.85
C ARG A 163 -21.73 -1.87 -8.06
N TYR A 164 -20.89 -2.85 -8.35
CA TYR A 164 -19.98 -2.85 -9.49
C TYR A 164 -20.14 -4.14 -10.30
N SER A 165 -19.75 -4.08 -11.57
CA SER A 165 -19.68 -5.23 -12.47
C SER A 165 -18.29 -5.85 -12.39
N TRP A 166 -18.24 -7.18 -12.31
CA TRP A 166 -16.98 -7.93 -12.37
C TRP A 166 -16.35 -7.88 -13.75
N GLU A 167 -17.17 -7.78 -14.80
CA GLU A 167 -16.75 -7.63 -16.18
C GLU A 167 -16.04 -6.29 -16.39
N ASP A 168 -16.57 -5.20 -15.82
CA ASP A 168 -15.94 -3.89 -15.84
C ASP A 168 -14.59 -3.90 -15.10
N LEU A 169 -14.52 -4.55 -13.94
CA LEU A 169 -13.26 -4.71 -13.22
C LEU A 169 -12.27 -5.58 -14.01
N TYR A 170 -12.73 -6.68 -14.59
CA TYR A 170 -11.92 -7.58 -15.41
C TYR A 170 -11.33 -6.86 -16.64
N ARG A 171 -12.07 -5.94 -17.29
CA ARG A 171 -11.54 -5.09 -18.37
C ARG A 171 -10.36 -4.22 -17.94
N ILE A 172 -10.31 -3.80 -16.67
CA ILE A 172 -9.13 -3.09 -16.15
C ILE A 172 -7.90 -4.02 -16.14
N PHE A 173 -8.07 -5.27 -15.74
CA PHE A 173 -6.98 -6.25 -15.73
C PHE A 173 -6.46 -6.57 -17.13
N GLU A 174 -7.27 -6.38 -18.17
CA GLU A 174 -6.89 -6.58 -19.57
C GLU A 174 -6.04 -5.44 -20.16
N ILE A 175 -5.82 -4.32 -19.44
CA ILE A 175 -4.97 -3.23 -19.91
C ILE A 175 -3.52 -3.73 -20.03
N PRO A 176 -2.93 -3.79 -21.24
CA PRO A 176 -1.63 -4.44 -21.44
C PRO A 176 -0.46 -3.70 -20.78
N THR A 177 -0.55 -2.37 -20.66
CA THR A 177 0.52 -1.53 -20.08
C THR A 177 0.46 -1.45 -18.56
N LEU A 178 -0.61 -1.92 -17.93
CA LEU A 178 -0.85 -1.74 -16.51
C LEU A 178 -0.02 -2.72 -15.69
N SER A 179 0.88 -2.19 -14.86
CA SER A 179 1.72 -2.95 -13.93
C SER A 179 1.28 -2.78 -12.48
N THR A 180 0.70 -1.64 -12.12
CA THR A 180 0.31 -1.30 -10.75
C THR A 180 -1.19 -0.97 -10.69
N LEU A 181 -1.91 -1.61 -9.77
CA LEU A 181 -3.35 -1.42 -9.61
C LEU A 181 -3.71 -1.21 -8.13
N VAL A 182 -4.46 -0.15 -7.86
CA VAL A 182 -5.05 0.12 -6.55
C VAL A 182 -6.57 0.08 -6.67
N VAL A 183 -7.19 -0.92 -6.06
CA VAL A 183 -8.65 -1.08 -6.01
C VAL A 183 -9.12 -0.74 -4.61
N LYS A 184 -9.95 0.31 -4.50
CA LYS A 184 -10.58 0.67 -3.23
C LYS A 184 -11.98 0.09 -3.14
N ASN A 185 -12.41 -0.24 -1.93
CA ASN A 185 -13.76 -0.71 -1.62
C ASN A 185 -14.15 -2.08 -2.23
N LEU A 186 -13.20 -2.90 -2.69
CA LEU A 186 -13.51 -4.26 -3.14
C LEU A 186 -14.14 -5.06 -2.00
N LEU A 187 -15.15 -5.89 -2.29
CA LEU A 187 -15.87 -6.68 -1.27
C LEU A 187 -16.54 -5.84 -0.16
N SER A 188 -16.69 -4.53 -0.35
CA SER A 188 -17.37 -3.68 0.63
C SER A 188 -18.86 -4.04 0.68
N PRO A 189 -19.42 -4.33 1.87
CA PRO A 189 -20.85 -4.63 1.97
C PRO A 189 -21.69 -3.38 1.66
N ASP A 190 -22.82 -3.58 0.99
CA ASP A 190 -23.82 -2.54 0.75
C ASP A 190 -24.43 -2.11 2.09
N ARG A 191 -24.28 -0.84 2.50
CA ARG A 191 -24.92 -0.32 3.71
C ARG A 191 -26.25 0.34 3.34
N PRO A 192 -27.37 0.09 4.07
CA PRO A 192 -27.46 -0.60 5.36
C PRO A 192 -27.77 -2.12 5.27
N ALA A 193 -27.91 -2.69 4.08
CA ALA A 193 -28.36 -4.08 3.91
C ALA A 193 -27.30 -5.15 4.26
N PHE A 194 -26.05 -4.73 4.51
CA PHE A 194 -24.87 -5.55 4.74
C PHE A 194 -24.75 -6.76 3.80
N ARG A 195 -25.05 -6.54 2.52
CA ARG A 195 -24.90 -7.58 1.49
C ARG A 195 -23.54 -7.43 0.83
N PHE A 196 -22.75 -8.50 0.87
CA PHE A 196 -21.52 -8.57 0.09
C PHE A 196 -21.84 -8.49 -1.41
N PRO A 197 -20.93 -7.96 -2.23
CA PRO A 197 -21.11 -7.93 -3.67
C PRO A 197 -21.33 -9.35 -4.23
N PRO A 198 -21.97 -9.46 -5.41
CA PRO A 198 -22.21 -10.76 -6.04
C PRO A 198 -20.88 -11.50 -6.27
N PRO A 199 -20.90 -12.84 -6.31
CA PRO A 199 -19.72 -13.62 -6.66
C PRO A 199 -19.25 -13.29 -8.09
N ILE A 200 -17.99 -13.60 -8.37
CA ILE A 200 -17.44 -13.51 -9.73
C ILE A 200 -18.26 -14.45 -10.65
N PRO A 201 -18.77 -13.99 -11.82
CA PRO A 201 -19.48 -14.82 -12.79
C PRO A 201 -18.63 -15.98 -13.30
N ASP A 202 -19.22 -17.16 -13.48
CA ASP A 202 -18.53 -18.41 -13.84
C ASP A 202 -17.66 -18.28 -15.10
N GLU A 203 -18.05 -17.45 -16.06
CA GLU A 203 -17.29 -17.19 -17.30
C GLU A 203 -15.89 -16.60 -17.01
N LEU A 204 -15.74 -15.86 -15.91
CA LEU A 204 -14.48 -15.25 -15.50
C LEU A 204 -13.62 -16.19 -14.64
N HIS A 205 -14.14 -17.33 -14.18
CA HIS A 205 -13.37 -18.31 -13.38
C HIS A 205 -12.33 -19.06 -14.20
N LEU A 206 -12.59 -19.21 -15.50
CA LEU A 206 -11.71 -19.89 -16.44
C LEU A 206 -10.61 -18.97 -16.98
N LYS A 207 -10.70 -17.66 -16.73
CA LYS A 207 -9.69 -16.69 -17.15
C LYS A 207 -8.49 -16.78 -16.21
N SER A 208 -7.30 -16.92 -16.78
CA SER A 208 -6.05 -16.96 -16.03
C SER A 208 -4.92 -16.33 -16.83
N ALA A 209 -3.93 -15.76 -16.13
CA ALA A 209 -2.72 -15.21 -16.74
C ALA A 209 -3.00 -14.21 -17.88
N ILE A 210 -4.03 -13.38 -17.73
CA ILE A 210 -4.45 -12.36 -18.72
C ILE A 210 -3.78 -11.01 -18.49
N SER A 211 -3.39 -10.71 -17.24
CA SER A 211 -2.94 -9.38 -16.83
C SER A 211 -1.43 -9.29 -16.59
N ASN A 212 -0.84 -8.13 -16.88
CA ASN A 212 0.57 -7.82 -16.63
C ASN A 212 0.79 -7.13 -15.27
N ILE A 213 -0.26 -7.01 -14.43
CA ILE A 213 -0.16 -6.43 -13.09
C ILE A 213 0.83 -7.23 -12.24
N GLN A 214 1.79 -6.52 -11.65
CA GLN A 214 2.79 -7.03 -10.71
C GLN A 214 2.54 -6.53 -9.29
N ASP A 215 1.94 -5.34 -9.15
CA ASP A 215 1.64 -4.70 -7.87
C ASP A 215 0.14 -4.47 -7.72
N LEU A 216 -0.47 -5.14 -6.74
CA LEU A 216 -1.90 -5.00 -6.43
C LEU A 216 -2.08 -4.48 -5.01
N THR A 217 -2.84 -3.39 -4.87
CA THR A 217 -3.28 -2.86 -3.58
C THR A 217 -4.80 -2.96 -3.48
N LEU A 218 -5.27 -3.63 -2.43
CA LEU A 218 -6.67 -3.76 -2.04
C LEU A 218 -6.89 -2.89 -0.80
N ASP A 219 -7.28 -1.65 -1.04
CA ASP A 219 -7.42 -0.60 -0.02
C ASP A 219 -8.87 -0.43 0.43
N GLU A 220 -9.08 -0.17 1.71
CA GLU A 220 -10.40 -0.06 2.34
C GLU A 220 -11.38 -1.19 1.95
N CYS A 221 -10.87 -2.40 1.69
CA CYS A 221 -11.68 -3.51 1.21
C CYS A 221 -12.48 -4.19 2.34
N GLY A 222 -13.43 -5.04 1.94
CA GLY A 222 -14.05 -6.02 2.83
C GLY A 222 -13.21 -7.30 2.96
N PRO A 223 -13.71 -8.30 3.69
CA PRO A 223 -12.98 -9.52 4.01
C PRO A 223 -12.73 -10.37 2.75
N LEU A 224 -11.52 -10.93 2.61
CA LEU A 224 -11.22 -11.91 1.57
C LEU A 224 -11.99 -13.21 1.83
N THR A 225 -12.76 -13.66 0.84
CA THR A 225 -13.53 -14.90 0.90
C THR A 225 -13.25 -15.74 -0.35
N SER A 226 -13.59 -17.02 -0.34
CA SER A 226 -13.37 -17.91 -1.49
C SER A 226 -13.96 -17.39 -2.81
N ALA A 227 -14.97 -16.51 -2.76
CA ALA A 227 -15.58 -15.89 -3.92
C ALA A 227 -14.61 -15.04 -4.77
N ILE A 228 -13.48 -14.58 -4.21
CA ILE A 228 -12.50 -13.73 -4.92
C ILE A 228 -11.31 -14.52 -5.49
N VAL A 229 -11.19 -15.81 -5.20
CA VAL A 229 -10.08 -16.67 -5.69
C VAL A 229 -9.84 -16.53 -7.21
N PRO A 230 -10.88 -16.49 -8.06
CA PRO A 230 -10.68 -16.30 -9.50
C PRO A 230 -9.89 -15.04 -9.87
N MET A 231 -10.09 -13.92 -9.16
CA MET A 231 -9.42 -12.66 -9.46
C MET A 231 -7.89 -12.80 -9.34
N PHE A 232 -7.42 -13.57 -8.35
CA PHE A 232 -6.00 -13.83 -8.15
C PHE A 232 -5.39 -14.74 -9.22
N LYS A 233 -6.20 -15.40 -10.07
CA LYS A 233 -5.69 -16.12 -11.25
C LYS A 233 -5.43 -15.21 -12.45
N TRP A 234 -5.98 -13.99 -12.46
CA TRP A 234 -5.89 -13.10 -13.62
C TRP A 234 -4.48 -12.54 -13.87
N PRO A 235 -3.71 -12.10 -12.85
CA PRO A 235 -2.31 -11.69 -13.04
C PRO A 235 -1.42 -12.86 -13.49
N LYS A 236 -0.50 -12.59 -14.42
CA LYS A 236 0.51 -13.57 -14.86
C LYS A 236 1.59 -13.79 -13.80
N ASN A 237 2.01 -12.73 -13.11
CA ASN A 237 3.10 -12.75 -12.16
C ASN A 237 2.92 -11.65 -11.11
N LEU A 238 2.02 -11.86 -10.16
CA LEU A 238 1.79 -10.90 -9.09
C LEU A 238 2.92 -11.01 -8.06
N ARG A 239 3.75 -9.97 -7.97
CA ARG A 239 4.92 -9.89 -7.08
C ARG A 239 4.58 -9.23 -5.75
N LYS A 240 3.71 -8.22 -5.76
CA LYS A 240 3.36 -7.46 -4.57
C LYS A 240 1.85 -7.43 -4.36
N LEU A 241 1.45 -7.75 -3.13
CA LEU A 241 0.09 -7.60 -2.65
C LEU A 241 0.05 -6.82 -1.35
N ASP A 242 -0.65 -5.69 -1.36
CA ASP A 242 -1.05 -4.98 -0.14
C ASP A 242 -2.56 -5.14 0.06
N TYR A 243 -2.94 -5.92 1.06
CA TYR A 243 -4.32 -6.05 1.52
C TYR A 243 -4.49 -5.30 2.84
N SER A 244 -5.13 -4.13 2.75
CA SER A 244 -5.40 -3.21 3.85
C SER A 244 -6.90 -2.95 3.96
N PRO A 245 -7.68 -3.89 4.51
CA PRO A 245 -9.13 -3.75 4.60
C PRO A 245 -9.57 -2.67 5.59
N SER A 246 -10.81 -2.19 5.44
CA SER A 246 -11.41 -1.32 6.44
C SER A 246 -12.04 -2.16 7.56
N ARG A 247 -11.61 -1.94 8.80
CA ARG A 247 -12.14 -2.65 9.99
C ARG A 247 -13.67 -2.63 10.06
N SER A 248 -14.26 -1.46 9.79
CA SER A 248 -15.71 -1.25 9.80
C SER A 248 -16.49 -2.03 8.72
N LYS A 249 -15.80 -2.54 7.70
CA LYS A 249 -16.38 -3.33 6.61
C LYS A 249 -16.22 -4.83 6.83
N CYS A 250 -15.15 -5.24 7.52
CA CYS A 250 -14.90 -6.62 7.90
C CYS A 250 -15.64 -7.07 9.16
N GLU A 251 -15.88 -6.15 10.10
CA GLU A 251 -16.51 -6.44 11.40
C GLU A 251 -17.82 -7.26 11.31
N PRO A 252 -18.79 -6.97 10.40
CA PRO A 252 -20.00 -7.78 10.29
C PRO A 252 -19.74 -9.23 9.88
N TYR A 253 -18.77 -9.47 9.00
CA TYR A 253 -18.41 -10.81 8.52
C TYR A 253 -17.81 -11.64 9.65
N TRP A 254 -16.77 -11.08 10.29
CA TRP A 254 -16.13 -11.75 11.41
C TRP A 254 -17.14 -12.03 12.52
N ARG A 255 -18.02 -11.05 12.87
CA ARG A 255 -19.04 -11.24 13.93
C ARG A 255 -20.00 -12.37 13.58
N GLY A 256 -20.38 -12.49 12.31
CA GLY A 256 -21.22 -13.55 11.81
C GLY A 256 -20.58 -14.93 11.93
N ILE A 257 -19.27 -15.05 11.71
CA ILE A 257 -18.54 -16.32 11.87
C ILE A 257 -18.42 -16.68 13.35
N LEU A 258 -17.94 -15.75 14.17
CA LEU A 258 -17.75 -15.98 15.60
C LEU A 258 -19.05 -16.44 16.27
N ARG A 259 -20.17 -15.77 15.98
CA ARG A 259 -21.49 -16.15 16.53
C ARG A 259 -21.95 -17.55 16.13
N ARG A 260 -21.52 -18.04 14.96
CA ARG A 260 -21.92 -19.35 14.43
C ARG A 260 -20.98 -20.47 14.87
N MET A 261 -19.68 -20.20 14.91
CA MET A 261 -18.64 -21.22 15.06
C MET A 261 -17.93 -21.16 16.43
N GLY A 262 -18.04 -20.05 17.17
CA GLY A 262 -17.31 -19.83 18.42
C GLY A 262 -15.81 -19.55 18.26
N ASP A 263 -15.29 -19.68 17.04
CA ASP A 263 -13.89 -19.47 16.64
C ASP A 263 -13.87 -18.93 15.18
N ILE A 264 -12.83 -18.19 14.81
CA ILE A 264 -12.61 -17.70 13.44
C ILE A 264 -11.42 -18.37 12.73
N SER A 265 -10.70 -19.31 13.36
CA SER A 265 -9.51 -19.99 12.80
C SER A 265 -9.67 -20.40 11.34
N ASP A 266 -10.70 -21.21 11.03
CA ASP A 266 -10.94 -21.71 9.67
C ASP A 266 -11.15 -20.57 8.64
N ALA A 267 -11.75 -19.46 9.08
CA ALA A 267 -12.00 -18.32 8.21
C ALA A 267 -10.73 -17.46 8.01
N VAL A 268 -9.83 -17.42 8.99
CA VAL A 268 -8.50 -16.82 8.84
C VAL A 268 -7.66 -17.65 7.87
N ASP A 269 -7.63 -18.97 8.04
CA ASP A 269 -6.96 -19.90 7.12
C ASP A 269 -7.51 -19.75 5.70
N LEU A 270 -8.85 -19.67 5.55
CA LEU A 270 -9.49 -19.43 4.27
C LEU A 270 -9.05 -18.10 3.63
N SER A 271 -8.93 -17.03 4.44
CA SER A 271 -8.56 -15.69 3.94
C SER A 271 -7.14 -15.67 3.34
N VAL A 272 -6.22 -16.47 3.89
CA VAL A 272 -4.88 -16.66 3.33
C VAL A 272 -4.91 -17.65 2.16
N HIS A 273 -5.69 -18.73 2.26
CA HIS A 273 -5.85 -19.72 1.19
C HIS A 273 -6.42 -19.12 -0.12
N VAL A 274 -7.17 -18.03 -0.01
CA VAL A 274 -7.65 -17.24 -1.16
C VAL A 274 -6.49 -16.79 -2.07
N LEU A 275 -5.29 -16.60 -1.50
CA LEU A 275 -4.07 -16.19 -2.21
C LEU A 275 -3.30 -17.36 -2.82
N SER A 276 -3.79 -18.60 -2.69
CA SER A 276 -3.15 -19.78 -3.27
C SER A 276 -2.78 -19.68 -4.76
N PRO A 277 -3.51 -18.96 -5.64
CA PRO A 277 -3.10 -18.81 -7.04
C PRO A 277 -1.82 -18.00 -7.25
N VAL A 278 -1.44 -17.15 -6.28
CA VAL A 278 -0.29 -16.23 -6.39
C VAL A 278 0.83 -16.55 -5.40
N LYS A 279 0.69 -17.62 -4.61
CA LYS A 279 1.66 -17.96 -3.54
C LYS A 279 3.09 -18.17 -4.07
N ASP A 280 3.21 -18.69 -5.29
CA ASP A 280 4.49 -19.04 -5.91
C ASP A 280 5.12 -17.83 -6.63
N SER A 281 4.35 -16.75 -6.89
CA SER A 281 4.86 -15.53 -7.55
C SER A 281 5.14 -14.38 -6.58
N LEU A 282 4.58 -14.44 -5.36
CA LEU A 282 4.55 -13.30 -4.47
C LEU A 282 5.90 -13.10 -3.76
N GLU A 283 6.46 -11.90 -3.91
CA GLU A 283 7.73 -11.46 -3.32
C GLU A 283 7.50 -10.55 -2.11
N GLU A 284 6.42 -9.75 -2.11
CA GLU A 284 6.04 -8.83 -1.04
C GLU A 284 4.55 -8.99 -0.66
N LEU A 285 4.27 -9.26 0.61
CA LEU A 285 2.92 -9.39 1.16
C LEU A 285 2.73 -8.45 2.34
N LYS A 286 1.71 -7.59 2.26
CA LYS A 286 1.12 -6.93 3.42
C LYS A 286 -0.30 -7.46 3.61
N PHE A 287 -0.56 -8.05 4.78
CA PHE A 287 -1.80 -8.75 5.05
C PHE A 287 -2.37 -8.38 6.41
N ASP A 288 -3.62 -7.94 6.41
CA ASP A 288 -4.40 -7.57 7.58
C ASP A 288 -5.83 -8.13 7.44
N LEU A 289 -6.43 -8.62 8.53
CA LEU A 289 -7.81 -9.13 8.54
C LEU A 289 -8.88 -8.04 8.69
N GLY A 290 -8.49 -6.82 9.08
CA GLY A 290 -9.41 -5.76 9.43
C GLY A 290 -10.20 -6.07 10.70
N LEU A 291 -9.56 -6.68 11.70
CA LEU A 291 -10.18 -6.92 13.01
C LEU A 291 -10.26 -5.61 13.80
N ASP A 292 -11.38 -5.41 14.50
CA ASP A 292 -11.59 -4.24 15.35
C ASP A 292 -11.05 -4.46 16.78
N ARG A 293 -10.95 -3.40 17.58
CA ARG A 293 -10.36 -3.37 18.93
C ARG A 293 -11.09 -4.25 19.96
N HIS A 294 -12.30 -4.68 19.66
CA HIS A 294 -13.15 -5.48 20.55
C HIS A 294 -12.93 -6.99 20.42
N TRP A 295 -11.98 -7.41 19.58
CA TRP A 295 -11.79 -8.79 19.19
C TRP A 295 -10.65 -9.45 19.98
N ILE A 296 -10.89 -9.86 21.22
CA ILE A 296 -10.00 -10.83 21.90
C ILE A 296 -10.45 -12.22 21.46
N LEU A 297 -9.89 -12.73 20.37
CA LEU A 297 -10.33 -14.01 19.81
C LEU A 297 -9.32 -15.12 20.03
N PRO A 298 -9.78 -16.33 20.39
CA PRO A 298 -9.02 -17.52 20.09
C PRO A 298 -8.98 -17.72 18.58
N PHE A 299 -7.81 -17.78 17.97
CA PHE A 299 -7.64 -18.46 16.69
C PHE A 299 -6.29 -19.19 16.65
N LYS A 300 -6.26 -20.33 15.95
CA LYS A 300 -5.12 -21.25 15.91
C LYS A 300 -4.46 -21.20 14.54
N THR A 301 -3.50 -20.30 14.35
CA THR A 301 -2.75 -20.16 13.08
C THR A 301 -1.27 -20.40 13.31
N GLY A 302 -0.67 -21.38 12.61
CA GLY A 302 0.72 -21.80 12.86
C GLY A 302 1.61 -21.94 11.61
N GLY A 303 1.05 -21.79 10.42
CA GLY A 303 1.80 -21.96 9.16
C GLY A 303 1.15 -21.23 7.98
N LEU A 304 0.40 -20.15 8.25
CA LEU A 304 -0.36 -19.41 7.24
C LEU A 304 0.51 -19.01 6.04
N PHE A 305 1.73 -18.53 6.32
CA PHE A 305 2.62 -17.96 5.31
C PHE A 305 3.71 -18.93 4.85
N GLN A 306 3.84 -20.11 5.48
CA GLN A 306 4.90 -21.07 5.16
C GLN A 306 4.87 -21.53 3.69
N SER A 307 3.68 -21.55 3.07
CA SER A 307 3.51 -21.99 1.68
C SER A 307 3.96 -20.98 0.61
N PHE A 308 4.35 -19.77 0.99
CA PHE A 308 4.78 -18.72 0.07
C PHE A 308 6.31 -18.77 -0.13
N VAL A 309 6.73 -19.60 -1.08
CA VAL A 309 8.15 -19.95 -1.24
C VAL A 309 9.03 -18.75 -1.61
N ASN A 310 8.54 -17.83 -2.44
CA ASN A 310 9.33 -16.69 -2.95
C ASN A 310 9.17 -15.41 -2.10
N LEU A 311 8.53 -15.49 -0.94
CA LEU A 311 8.18 -14.32 -0.15
C LEU A 311 9.40 -13.74 0.57
N SER A 312 9.88 -12.61 0.09
CA SER A 312 11.03 -11.89 0.64
C SER A 312 10.65 -10.82 1.67
N LYS A 313 9.43 -10.27 1.59
CA LYS A 313 8.93 -9.26 2.53
C LYS A 313 7.53 -9.59 3.03
N LEU A 314 7.36 -9.59 4.35
CA LEU A 314 6.09 -9.86 5.00
C LEU A 314 5.74 -8.75 6.00
N THR A 315 4.57 -8.15 5.85
CA THR A 315 3.98 -7.21 6.82
C THR A 315 2.67 -7.78 7.35
N VAL A 316 2.62 -8.09 8.64
CA VAL A 316 1.47 -8.77 9.26
C VAL A 316 1.23 -8.29 10.68
N LEU A 317 -0.01 -8.44 11.13
CA LEU A 317 -0.34 -8.34 12.55
C LEU A 317 0.33 -9.48 13.33
N VAL A 318 0.87 -9.17 14.51
CA VAL A 318 1.54 -10.15 15.38
C VAL A 318 0.63 -11.33 15.70
N GLU A 319 -0.66 -11.06 15.90
CA GLU A 319 -1.70 -12.05 16.22
C GLU A 319 -1.91 -13.07 15.10
N LEU A 320 -1.52 -12.79 13.85
CA LEU A 320 -1.65 -13.76 12.74
C LEU A 320 -0.57 -14.83 12.76
N ILE A 321 0.62 -14.47 13.22
CA ILE A 321 1.76 -15.38 13.30
C ILE A 321 1.89 -15.99 14.69
N MET A 322 1.41 -15.29 15.72
CA MET A 322 1.34 -15.78 17.08
C MET A 322 -0.05 -16.33 17.36
N HIS A 323 -0.13 -17.54 17.90
CA HIS A 323 -1.37 -18.07 18.43
C HIS A 323 -1.95 -17.17 19.54
N SER A 324 -2.92 -16.31 19.20
CA SER A 324 -3.75 -15.67 20.20
C SER A 324 -4.83 -16.67 20.62
N ARG A 325 -4.54 -17.54 21.59
CA ARG A 325 -5.63 -18.09 22.38
C ARG A 325 -5.96 -17.07 23.45
N GLY A 326 -7.03 -16.32 23.21
CA GLY A 326 -7.66 -15.51 24.25
C GLY A 326 -7.70 -16.31 25.55
N LEU A 327 -7.08 -15.75 26.59
CA LEU A 327 -7.03 -16.28 27.95
C LEU A 327 -6.53 -17.73 28.06
N SER A 328 -5.23 -17.85 28.32
CA SER A 328 -4.64 -18.78 29.31
C SER A 328 -4.25 -20.22 28.96
N GLN A 329 -4.62 -20.86 27.84
CA GLN A 329 -4.16 -22.25 27.62
C GLN A 329 -3.88 -22.69 26.17
N SER A 330 -2.64 -23.18 25.98
CA SER A 330 -2.07 -23.94 24.86
C SER A 330 -1.70 -23.14 23.60
N ARG A 331 -0.40 -22.79 23.53
CA ARG A 331 0.33 -22.62 22.27
C ARG A 331 0.29 -23.95 21.48
N LEU A 332 0.49 -23.91 20.16
CA LEU A 332 0.95 -25.11 19.46
C LEU A 332 2.32 -25.51 20.03
N ASP A 333 2.68 -26.79 19.88
CA ASP A 333 3.96 -27.34 20.37
C ASP A 333 5.20 -26.76 19.64
N CYS A 334 5.03 -25.81 18.71
CA CYS A 334 6.09 -25.28 17.85
C CYS A 334 6.19 -23.74 17.93
N PRO A 335 7.40 -23.14 17.87
CA PRO A 335 7.60 -21.69 17.82
C PRO A 335 7.03 -21.02 16.57
N PHE A 336 6.57 -19.76 16.68
CA PHE A 336 5.91 -19.02 15.59
C PHE A 336 6.78 -18.92 14.34
N TYR A 337 8.10 -18.76 14.52
CA TYR A 337 9.02 -18.55 13.42
C TYR A 337 9.12 -19.79 12.53
N THR A 338 8.79 -20.99 13.02
CA THR A 338 8.76 -22.21 12.18
C THR A 338 7.68 -22.17 11.09
N GLY A 339 6.68 -21.29 11.22
CA GLY A 339 5.60 -21.08 10.24
C GLY A 339 5.85 -19.96 9.23
N LEU A 340 7.03 -19.33 9.25
CA LEU A 340 7.39 -18.25 8.31
C LEU A 340 8.13 -18.79 7.07
N PRO A 341 8.08 -18.08 5.93
CA PRO A 341 8.86 -18.43 4.75
C PRO A 341 10.37 -18.35 5.00
N HIS A 342 11.14 -19.34 4.54
CA HIS A 342 12.59 -19.41 4.74
C HIS A 342 13.38 -18.28 4.06
N ASP A 343 12.93 -17.79 2.91
CA ASP A 343 13.62 -16.78 2.10
C ASP A 343 13.33 -15.33 2.52
N LEU A 344 12.71 -15.15 3.69
CA LEU A 344 12.30 -13.85 4.18
C LEU A 344 13.52 -12.95 4.46
N GLN A 345 13.55 -11.77 3.85
CA GLN A 345 14.57 -10.75 4.03
C GLN A 345 14.12 -9.63 4.97
N GLU A 346 12.83 -9.29 4.95
CA GLU A 346 12.23 -8.24 5.77
C GLU A 346 10.92 -8.73 6.42
N LEU A 347 10.87 -8.69 7.75
CA LEU A 347 9.67 -8.98 8.53
C LEU A 347 9.19 -7.70 9.21
N THR A 348 7.95 -7.28 8.95
CA THR A 348 7.30 -6.18 9.66
C THR A 348 6.16 -6.73 10.49
N LEU A 349 6.27 -6.55 11.81
CA LEU A 349 5.31 -6.99 12.80
C LEU A 349 4.56 -5.80 13.35
N LYS A 350 3.24 -5.85 13.17
CA LYS A 350 2.30 -4.84 13.59
C LYS A 350 1.63 -5.24 14.88
N PHE A 351 1.80 -4.43 15.91
CA PHE A 351 1.18 -4.61 17.21
C PHE A 351 -0.14 -3.83 17.28
N THR A 352 -1.22 -4.52 17.61
CA THR A 352 -2.51 -3.88 17.89
C THR A 352 -2.75 -3.83 19.40
N ILE A 353 -3.75 -3.07 19.86
CA ILE A 353 -4.22 -3.10 21.26
C ILE A 353 -4.55 -4.52 21.76
N LEU A 354 -4.87 -5.46 20.87
CA LEU A 354 -5.16 -6.86 21.18
C LEU A 354 -3.91 -7.67 21.56
N THR A 355 -2.71 -7.17 21.26
CA THR A 355 -1.45 -7.74 21.78
C THR A 355 -1.26 -7.53 23.29
N SER A 356 -2.19 -6.84 23.96
CA SER A 356 -2.23 -6.69 25.41
C SER A 356 -2.84 -7.93 26.06
N TRP A 357 -2.00 -8.87 26.48
CA TRP A 357 -2.46 -10.20 26.91
C TRP A 357 -2.87 -10.26 28.41
N HIS A 358 -2.83 -9.12 29.13
CA HIS A 358 -3.37 -8.95 30.47
C HIS A 358 -4.07 -7.59 30.73
N PRO A 359 -5.05 -7.54 31.67
CA PRO A 359 -5.67 -6.31 32.12
C PRO A 359 -5.09 -5.86 33.47
N ARG A 360 -3.87 -5.30 33.55
CA ARG A 360 -3.37 -4.46 34.67
C ARG A 360 -1.88 -4.08 34.51
N PRO A 361 -1.42 -2.97 35.12
CA PRO A 361 -0.12 -2.37 34.82
C PRO A 361 1.03 -3.26 35.29
N ALA A 362 1.99 -3.50 34.38
CA ALA A 362 3.32 -3.91 34.78
C ALA A 362 3.95 -2.77 35.58
N HIS A 363 4.24 -3.02 36.86
CA HIS A 363 5.09 -2.14 37.64
C HIS A 363 6.47 -2.07 36.95
N SER A 364 7.04 -0.87 36.84
CA SER A 364 8.26 -0.57 36.08
C SER A 364 9.53 -1.24 36.62
N ASP A 365 9.41 -2.01 37.70
CA ASP A 365 10.54 -2.51 38.51
C ASP A 365 10.57 -4.04 38.57
N LEU A 366 9.76 -4.74 37.75
CA LEU A 366 9.74 -6.20 37.72
C LEU A 366 11.04 -6.75 37.10
N GLU A 367 11.70 -7.66 37.79
CA GLU A 367 12.82 -8.42 37.24
C GLU A 367 12.35 -9.29 36.05
N ALA A 368 13.25 -9.61 35.10
CA ALA A 368 12.92 -10.34 33.87
C ALA A 368 12.10 -11.64 34.10
N ASN A 369 12.34 -12.32 35.22
CA ASN A 369 11.62 -13.54 35.61
C ASN A 369 10.18 -13.27 36.09
N GLU A 370 9.92 -12.09 36.67
CA GLU A 370 8.58 -11.68 37.14
C GLU A 370 7.72 -11.12 36.00
N CYS A 371 8.32 -10.54 34.96
CA CYS A 371 7.64 -10.17 33.71
C CYS A 371 7.10 -11.40 32.95
N LEU A 372 7.89 -12.46 32.82
CA LEU A 372 7.50 -13.71 32.15
C LEU A 372 6.38 -14.47 32.88
N LEU A 373 6.28 -14.30 34.20
CA LEU A 373 5.20 -14.88 35.02
C LEU A 373 3.89 -14.08 34.95
N SER A 374 3.95 -12.80 34.56
CA SER A 374 2.81 -11.87 34.60
C SER A 374 2.27 -11.48 33.22
N ASP A 375 3.04 -11.63 32.15
CA ASP A 375 2.61 -11.26 30.80
C ASP A 375 3.08 -12.26 29.72
N PRO A 376 2.20 -13.14 29.22
CA PRO A 376 2.51 -14.12 28.19
C PRO A 376 2.93 -13.49 26.86
N ALA A 377 2.74 -12.18 26.65
CA ALA A 377 3.29 -11.47 25.50
C ALA A 377 4.83 -11.38 25.55
N HIS A 378 5.46 -11.49 26.73
CA HIS A 378 6.92 -11.52 26.83
C HIS A 378 7.52 -12.80 26.24
N ARG A 379 6.78 -13.92 26.21
CA ARG A 379 7.23 -15.14 25.53
C ARG A 379 7.39 -14.97 24.02
N PHE A 380 6.78 -13.95 23.42
CA PHE A 380 7.07 -13.57 22.04
C PHE A 380 8.53 -13.15 21.87
N PHE A 381 9.07 -12.40 22.83
CA PHE A 381 10.44 -11.93 22.81
C PHE A 381 11.44 -13.06 23.10
N ASP A 382 11.05 -14.09 23.86
CA ASP A 382 11.83 -15.34 23.94
C ASP A 382 11.96 -15.98 22.54
N GLU A 383 10.86 -16.13 21.82
CA GLU A 383 10.88 -16.72 20.47
C GLU A 383 11.61 -15.84 19.44
N LEU A 384 11.60 -14.51 19.60
CA LEU A 384 12.45 -13.62 18.80
C LEU A 384 13.94 -13.81 19.08
N SER A 385 14.30 -14.02 20.35
CA SER A 385 15.68 -14.36 20.74
C SER A 385 16.09 -15.72 20.17
N ASP A 386 15.23 -16.73 20.26
CA ASP A 386 15.48 -18.05 19.68
C ASP A 386 15.66 -17.99 18.15
N MET A 387 14.83 -17.17 17.47
CA MET A 387 14.98 -16.89 16.05
C MET A 387 16.36 -16.27 15.73
N ALA A 388 16.91 -15.43 16.61
CA ALA A 388 18.26 -14.89 16.43
C ALA A 388 19.33 -15.99 16.52
N MET A 389 19.17 -16.94 17.45
CA MET A 389 20.11 -18.05 17.66
C MET A 389 20.06 -19.06 16.52
N CYS A 390 18.89 -19.28 15.92
CA CYS A 390 18.68 -20.23 14.83
C CYS A 390 18.61 -19.55 13.45
N LYS A 391 19.08 -18.30 13.32
CA LYS A 391 19.00 -17.52 12.08
C LYS A 391 19.58 -18.26 10.88
N GLU A 392 20.78 -18.80 11.01
CA GLU A 392 21.46 -19.50 9.91
C GLU A 392 20.73 -20.78 9.46
N GLU A 393 19.94 -21.39 10.35
CA GLU A 393 19.18 -22.61 10.07
C GLU A 393 17.83 -22.30 9.41
N PHE A 394 17.09 -21.31 9.92
CA PHE A 394 15.72 -21.04 9.46
C PHE A 394 15.58 -19.81 8.56
N PHE A 395 16.41 -18.79 8.73
CA PHE A 395 16.30 -17.46 8.10
C PHE A 395 17.65 -16.86 7.69
N PRO A 396 18.47 -17.55 6.87
CA PRO A 396 19.80 -17.05 6.50
C PRO A 396 19.74 -15.70 5.77
N SER A 397 18.61 -15.44 5.09
CA SER A 397 18.38 -14.22 4.30
C SER A 397 17.82 -13.05 5.09
N LEU A 398 17.41 -13.24 6.35
CA LEU A 398 16.74 -12.21 7.14
C LEU A 398 17.70 -11.09 7.53
N LYS A 399 17.44 -9.90 6.98
CA LYS A 399 18.26 -8.70 7.17
C LYS A 399 17.59 -7.70 8.10
N GLN A 400 16.26 -7.66 8.12
CA GLN A 400 15.52 -6.62 8.81
C GLN A 400 14.28 -7.14 9.53
N LEU A 401 14.13 -6.70 10.78
CA LEU A 401 12.91 -6.83 11.56
C LEU A 401 12.38 -5.43 11.91
N ARG A 402 11.14 -5.13 11.54
CA ARG A 402 10.44 -3.90 11.93
C ARG A 402 9.34 -4.22 12.93
N LEU A 403 9.32 -3.49 14.04
CA LEU A 403 8.25 -3.55 15.03
C LEU A 403 7.51 -2.21 15.02
N THR A 404 6.20 -2.20 14.78
CA THR A 404 5.41 -0.96 14.68
C THR A 404 4.02 -1.16 15.26
N GLU A 405 3.36 -0.07 15.68
CA GLU A 405 1.93 -0.12 16.02
C GLU A 405 1.03 -0.21 14.78
N ASP A 406 -0.18 -0.71 14.98
CA ASP A 406 -1.30 -0.65 14.04
C ASP A 406 -2.55 -0.08 14.73
N GLY A 407 -2.61 1.26 14.78
CA GLY A 407 -3.69 2.01 15.41
C GLY A 407 -3.33 2.48 16.82
N GLU A 408 -3.91 1.88 17.85
CA GLU A 408 -3.61 2.24 19.24
C GLU A 408 -2.51 1.36 19.82
N ARG A 409 -1.56 1.98 20.51
CA ARG A 409 -0.46 1.31 21.21
C ARG A 409 -0.96 0.23 22.18
N PRO A 410 -0.40 -0.98 22.13
CA PRO A 410 -0.71 -2.01 23.11
C PRO A 410 -0.22 -1.65 24.51
N PHE A 411 -0.76 -2.33 25.51
CA PHE A 411 -0.27 -2.32 26.89
C PHE A 411 0.97 -3.20 27.05
N LEU A 412 1.96 -3.01 26.16
CA LEU A 412 3.28 -3.61 26.30
C LEU A 412 4.22 -2.59 26.92
N VAL A 413 4.92 -2.99 27.97
CA VAL A 413 5.96 -2.19 28.61
C VAL A 413 7.32 -2.72 28.16
N LYS A 414 8.17 -1.83 27.67
CA LYS A 414 9.55 -2.19 27.35
C LYS A 414 10.33 -2.43 28.64
N CYS A 415 10.70 -3.67 28.90
CA CYS A 415 11.50 -4.08 30.06
C CYS A 415 12.89 -4.60 29.63
N VAL A 416 13.75 -4.90 30.61
CA VAL A 416 15.11 -5.42 30.36
C VAL A 416 15.11 -6.71 29.54
N HIS A 417 14.09 -7.55 29.71
CA HIS A 417 13.94 -8.79 28.94
C HIS A 417 13.74 -8.49 27.45
N THR A 418 12.79 -7.61 27.11
CA THR A 418 12.56 -7.17 25.73
C THR A 418 13.80 -6.53 25.12
N GLU A 419 14.55 -5.74 25.88
CA GLU A 419 15.79 -5.13 25.40
C GLU A 419 16.85 -6.16 25.05
N ARG A 420 17.02 -7.20 25.87
CA ARG A 420 17.94 -8.31 25.61
C ARG A 420 17.57 -9.08 24.35
N SER A 421 16.32 -9.49 24.21
CA SER A 421 15.86 -10.22 23.01
C SER A 421 16.06 -9.44 21.71
N LEU A 422 15.88 -8.12 21.74
CA LEU A 422 16.13 -7.26 20.58
C LEU A 422 17.61 -7.06 20.31
N GLU A 423 18.46 -7.13 21.34
CA GLU A 423 19.91 -7.10 21.20
C GLU A 423 20.47 -8.41 20.65
N ASP A 424 19.88 -9.55 21.01
CA ASP A 424 20.23 -10.86 20.45
C ASP A 424 20.02 -10.87 18.92
N LEU A 425 18.91 -10.30 18.45
CA LEU A 425 18.64 -10.10 17.02
C LEU A 425 19.67 -9.17 16.34
N ARG A 426 20.05 -8.07 16.99
CA ARG A 426 21.09 -7.19 16.43
C ARG A 426 22.45 -7.89 16.36
N SER A 427 22.77 -8.68 17.38
CA SER A 427 24.01 -9.44 17.48
C SER A 427 24.10 -10.53 16.43
N SER A 428 22.97 -11.11 15.99
CA SER A 428 22.90 -12.03 14.86
C SER A 428 22.90 -11.34 13.48
N GLY A 429 23.12 -10.02 13.44
CA GLY A 429 23.22 -9.24 12.20
C GLY A 429 21.87 -8.87 11.58
N ILE A 430 20.78 -8.92 12.35
CA ILE A 430 19.46 -8.44 11.90
C ILE A 430 19.29 -6.98 12.31
N GLN A 431 18.98 -6.11 11.35
CA GLN A 431 18.66 -4.72 11.63
C GLN A 431 17.26 -4.64 12.27
N VAL A 432 17.21 -4.26 13.56
CA VAL A 432 15.95 -4.03 14.28
C VAL A 432 15.54 -2.57 14.17
N VAL A 433 14.44 -2.29 13.49
CA VAL A 433 13.81 -0.96 13.41
C VAL A 433 12.57 -0.93 14.28
N GLN A 434 12.52 0.01 15.21
CA GLN A 434 11.43 0.16 16.17
C GLN A 434 10.65 1.44 15.85
N GLY A 435 9.35 1.31 15.65
CA GLY A 435 8.37 2.40 15.71
C GLY A 435 7.71 2.51 17.09
N ASP A 436 6.55 3.17 17.15
CA ASP A 436 5.78 3.40 18.38
C ASP A 436 4.94 2.17 18.81
N TRP A 437 5.55 0.99 18.91
CA TRP A 437 4.83 -0.27 19.16
C TRP A 437 4.56 -0.60 20.65
N TYR A 438 5.02 0.22 21.59
CA TYR A 438 4.88 0.00 23.04
C TYR A 438 4.52 1.29 23.78
N ARG A 439 3.98 1.19 25.00
CA ARG A 439 3.75 2.35 25.88
C ARG A 439 4.96 2.61 26.75
N GLN A 440 5.32 3.88 26.93
CA GLN A 440 6.35 4.23 27.90
C GLN A 440 5.85 3.96 29.32
N SER A 441 6.74 3.59 30.24
CA SER A 441 6.37 3.32 31.65
C SER A 441 5.63 4.49 32.32
N LYS A 442 5.93 5.73 31.90
CA LYS A 442 5.28 6.97 32.34
C LYS A 442 3.92 7.25 31.70
N GLU A 443 3.56 6.53 30.64
CA GLU A 443 2.24 6.60 29.99
C GLU A 443 1.21 5.69 30.72
N THR A 444 1.50 5.31 31.97
CA THR A 444 0.56 4.61 32.87
C THR A 444 -0.61 5.53 33.21
N TRP A 445 -1.68 5.39 32.41
CA TRP A 445 -3.06 5.91 32.54
C TRP A 445 -3.32 7.11 33.47
N VAL A 446 -3.73 8.22 32.84
CA VAL A 446 -4.82 9.08 33.35
C VAL A 446 -6.15 8.50 32.91
#